data_AF-A0A925WCA2-F1
#
_entry.id   AF-A0A925WCA2-F1
#
_cell.length_a   1.000
_cell.length_b   1.000
_cell.length_c   1.000
_cell.angle_alpha   90.00
_cell.angle_beta   90.00
_cell.angle_gamma   90.00
#
_symmetry.space_group_name_H-M   'P 1'
#
loop_
_entity.id
_entity.type
_entity.pdbx_description
1 polymer ?
#
loop_
_entity_poly.entity_id
_entity_poly.type
_entity_poly.pdbx_seq_one_letter_code
_entity_poly.pdbx_strand_id
1 'polypeptide(L)'
;MARTRRWLGDTTDNNKWLPDMGTDRAYRLREGYLLDWHLFRRLRTRGERQGANGVPDLRAALELVRGTPLAGADIAYSAAARNPYTWLPGSDINPDHLTAAIVDTAHHLTDLALHAGDTTTARWAAEHAWLADIDHNSDITWRDMIRTAAADGNHAELHQLINDLMTARDAEVPEDLDPATYQLLTSFDFGNSLPVP
;
A
#
# COMPACT_ATOMS: atom_id res chain seq x y z
N MET A 1 -6.62 12.98 -27.86
CA MET A 1 -5.24 13.53 -27.77
C MET A 1 -5.17 15.06 -27.56
N ALA A 2 -5.97 15.89 -28.25
CA ALA A 2 -5.93 17.35 -28.02
C ALA A 2 -6.25 17.79 -26.57
N ARG A 3 -7.19 17.11 -25.91
CA ARG A 3 -7.53 17.36 -24.50
C ARG A 3 -6.35 17.04 -23.56
N THR A 4 -5.72 15.88 -23.73
CA THR A 4 -4.55 15.45 -22.93
C THR A 4 -3.37 16.39 -23.06
N ARG A 5 -3.04 16.83 -24.29
CA ARG A 5 -1.95 17.81 -24.51
C ARG A 5 -2.21 19.12 -23.81
N ARG A 6 -3.44 19.64 -23.90
CA ARG A 6 -3.82 20.88 -23.21
C ARG A 6 -3.70 20.75 -21.69
N TRP A 7 -4.06 19.60 -21.14
CA TRP A 7 -3.95 19.34 -19.70
C TRP A 7 -2.50 19.21 -19.24
N LEU A 8 -1.65 18.50 -20.00
CA LEU A 8 -0.22 18.34 -19.69
C LEU A 8 0.57 19.65 -19.83
N GLY A 9 0.15 20.54 -20.74
CA GLY A 9 0.87 21.77 -21.04
C GLY A 9 2.24 21.54 -21.67
N ASP A 10 3.16 22.47 -21.41
CA ASP A 10 4.50 22.49 -21.96
C ASP A 10 5.57 22.27 -20.88
N THR A 11 6.76 21.84 -21.29
CA THR A 11 7.93 21.73 -20.45
C THR A 11 8.51 23.11 -20.11
N THR A 12 9.46 23.16 -19.19
CA THR A 12 10.21 24.39 -18.85
C THR A 12 10.87 25.05 -20.06
N ASP A 13 11.25 24.26 -21.06
CA ASP A 13 11.86 24.72 -22.30
C ASP A 13 10.82 25.02 -23.41
N ASN A 14 9.56 25.20 -23.01
CA ASN A 14 8.44 25.54 -23.90
C ASN A 14 8.16 24.50 -25.00
N ASN A 15 8.42 23.22 -24.71
CA ASN A 15 8.12 22.09 -25.60
C ASN A 15 6.90 21.31 -25.11
N LYS A 16 6.16 20.64 -26.01
CA LYS A 16 5.04 19.77 -25.61
C LYS A 16 5.54 18.57 -24.78
N TRP A 17 4.90 18.31 -23.65
CA TRP A 17 5.10 17.07 -22.87
C TRP A 17 4.68 15.81 -23.64
N LEU A 18 3.64 15.92 -24.48
CA LEU A 18 3.16 14.86 -25.37
C LEU A 18 3.30 15.30 -26.84
N PRO A 19 4.43 15.00 -27.50
CA PRO A 19 4.66 15.27 -28.91
C PRO A 19 3.65 14.62 -29.86
N ASP A 20 3.81 14.89 -31.15
CA ASP A 20 3.09 14.17 -32.18
C ASP A 20 3.55 12.72 -32.29
N MET A 21 2.64 11.87 -32.79
CA MET A 21 2.86 10.44 -32.88
C MET A 21 4.14 10.15 -33.66
N GLY A 22 4.97 9.25 -33.13
CA GLY A 22 6.18 8.81 -33.81
C GLY A 22 5.89 8.12 -35.13
N THR A 23 6.92 7.97 -35.95
CA THR A 23 6.84 7.21 -37.23
C THR A 23 6.46 5.75 -37.01
N ASP A 24 6.72 5.22 -35.83
CA ASP A 24 6.33 3.88 -35.35
C ASP A 24 4.88 3.80 -34.85
N ARG A 25 4.10 4.86 -35.04
CA ARG A 25 2.69 4.98 -34.61
C ARG A 25 2.50 4.90 -33.08
N ALA A 26 3.54 5.19 -32.30
CA ALA A 26 3.45 5.26 -30.85
C ALA A 26 3.46 6.70 -30.33
N TYR A 27 2.76 6.92 -29.23
CA TYR A 27 2.86 8.15 -28.44
C TYR A 27 3.84 7.93 -27.29
N ARG A 28 4.73 8.89 -27.07
CA ARG A 28 5.66 8.89 -25.95
C ARG A 28 5.60 10.23 -25.24
N LEU A 29 5.61 10.21 -23.92
CA LEU A 29 5.88 11.43 -23.17
C LEU A 29 7.35 11.81 -23.38
N ARG A 30 7.63 13.11 -23.41
CA ARG A 30 9.00 13.62 -23.36
C ARG A 30 9.63 13.20 -22.02
N GLU A 31 10.92 12.89 -22.04
CA GLU A 31 11.69 12.58 -20.83
C GLU A 31 11.64 13.70 -19.79
N GLY A 32 11.85 13.35 -18.53
CA GLY A 32 11.85 14.28 -17.40
C GLY A 32 10.54 14.34 -16.61
N TYR A 33 9.52 13.57 -17.00
CA TYR A 33 8.34 13.40 -16.15
C TYR A 33 8.69 12.63 -14.88
N LEU A 34 8.10 13.04 -13.76
CA LEU A 34 8.21 12.34 -12.49
C LEU A 34 6.82 11.88 -12.07
N LEU A 35 6.67 10.57 -11.89
CA LEU A 35 5.47 9.97 -11.30
C LEU A 35 5.73 9.74 -9.82
N ASP A 36 4.69 9.84 -9.00
CA ASP A 36 4.70 9.45 -7.60
C ASP A 36 5.28 8.04 -7.42
N TRP A 37 4.88 7.09 -8.26
CA TRP A 37 5.41 5.72 -8.24
C TRP A 37 6.93 5.64 -8.47
N HIS A 38 7.48 6.48 -9.35
CA HIS A 38 8.93 6.53 -9.58
C HIS A 38 9.67 7.05 -8.35
N LEU A 39 9.11 8.06 -7.68
CA LEU A 39 9.69 8.63 -6.47
C LEU A 39 9.57 7.66 -5.29
N PHE A 40 8.40 7.03 -5.11
CA PHE A 40 8.16 5.99 -4.13
C PHE A 40 9.22 4.89 -4.20
N ARG A 41 9.45 4.30 -5.38
CA ARG A 41 10.44 3.24 -5.57
C ARG A 41 11.85 3.66 -5.19
N ARG A 42 12.25 4.89 -5.56
CA ARG A 42 13.58 5.43 -5.24
C ARG A 42 13.75 5.62 -3.73
N LEU A 43 12.75 6.18 -3.06
CA LEU A 43 12.75 6.38 -1.61
C LEU A 43 12.75 5.04 -0.88
N ARG A 44 11.87 4.11 -1.23
CA ARG A 44 11.83 2.75 -0.69
C ARG A 44 13.20 2.07 -0.77
N THR A 45 13.78 1.99 -1.97
CA THR A 45 15.10 1.36 -2.17
C THR A 45 16.20 2.03 -1.35
N ARG A 46 16.15 3.36 -1.19
CA ARG A 46 17.13 4.10 -0.39
C ARG A 46 16.95 3.84 1.11
N GLY A 47 15.71 3.76 1.59
CA GLY A 47 15.36 3.48 2.98
C GLY A 47 15.72 2.06 3.41
N GLU A 48 15.31 1.04 2.63
CA GLU A 48 15.56 -0.38 2.93
C GLU A 48 17.06 -0.69 3.08
N ARG A 49 17.93 0.02 2.34
CA ARG A 49 19.39 -0.17 2.41
C ARG A 49 20.03 0.39 3.67
N GLN A 50 19.32 1.20 4.45
CA GLN A 50 19.88 1.95 5.58
C GLN A 50 19.38 1.47 6.94
N GLY A 51 18.53 0.44 6.99
CA GLY A 51 17.94 -0.05 8.24
C GLY A 51 17.23 1.09 8.99
N ALA A 52 17.52 1.24 10.29
CA ALA A 52 16.92 2.30 11.12
C ALA A 52 17.17 3.74 10.58
N ASN A 53 18.33 4.00 9.94
CA ASN A 53 18.59 5.31 9.34
C ASN A 53 17.73 5.56 8.08
N GLY A 54 17.07 4.54 7.55
CA GLY A 54 16.18 4.61 6.41
C GLY A 54 14.76 5.07 6.71
N VAL A 55 14.37 5.18 8.00
CA VAL A 55 13.02 5.58 8.43
C VAL A 55 12.50 6.85 7.72
N PRO A 56 13.28 7.96 7.60
CA PRO A 56 12.80 9.16 6.91
C PRO A 56 12.45 8.92 5.44
N ASP A 57 13.18 8.03 4.76
CA ASP A 57 12.92 7.71 3.35
C ASP A 57 11.70 6.82 3.18
N LEU A 58 11.52 5.82 4.05
CA LEU A 58 10.34 4.96 4.04
C LEU A 58 9.08 5.78 4.34
N ARG A 59 9.17 6.70 5.32
CA ARG A 59 8.10 7.64 5.64
C ARG A 59 7.76 8.54 4.44
N ALA A 60 8.77 9.17 3.84
CA ALA A 60 8.58 10.02 2.66
C ALA A 60 8.02 9.24 1.46
N ALA A 61 8.33 7.95 1.32
CA ALA A 61 7.72 7.09 0.31
C ALA A 61 6.21 6.93 0.58
N LEU A 62 5.84 6.58 1.81
CA LEU A 62 4.43 6.38 2.19
C LEU A 62 3.61 7.67 2.15
N GLU A 63 4.20 8.84 2.38
CA GLU A 63 3.52 10.14 2.22
C GLU A 63 3.02 10.41 0.78
N LEU A 64 3.53 9.68 -0.22
CA LEU A 64 3.02 9.76 -1.60
C LEU A 64 1.73 8.95 -1.81
N VAL A 65 1.41 8.05 -0.89
CA VAL A 65 0.24 7.18 -0.93
C VAL A 65 -0.98 7.95 -0.45
N ARG A 66 -2.00 8.04 -1.32
CA ARG A 66 -3.21 8.84 -1.09
C ARG A 66 -4.49 8.01 -1.06
N GLY A 67 -4.37 6.69 -1.13
CA GLY A 67 -5.47 5.75 -1.34
C GLY A 67 -5.01 4.53 -2.13
N THR A 68 -5.97 3.70 -2.52
CA THR A 68 -5.75 2.56 -3.40
C THR A 68 -5.08 2.99 -4.71
N PRO A 69 -3.95 2.38 -5.09
CA PRO A 69 -3.27 2.70 -6.34
C PRO A 69 -4.21 2.58 -7.55
N LEU A 70 -4.25 3.63 -8.36
CA LEU A 70 -5.08 3.69 -9.57
C LEU A 70 -6.57 3.39 -9.33
N ALA A 71 -7.10 3.75 -8.15
CA ALA A 71 -8.53 3.63 -7.84
C ALA A 71 -9.41 4.19 -8.98
N GLY A 72 -10.35 3.37 -9.46
CA GLY A 72 -11.26 3.70 -10.56
C GLY A 72 -10.75 3.35 -11.96
N ALA A 73 -9.54 2.80 -12.09
CA ALA A 73 -9.06 2.23 -13.36
C ALA A 73 -9.75 0.91 -13.72
N ASP A 74 -10.37 0.24 -12.76
CA ASP A 74 -11.19 -0.95 -12.94
C ASP A 74 -12.66 -0.61 -13.30
N ILE A 75 -13.09 0.61 -13.01
CA ILE A 75 -14.46 1.08 -13.21
C ILE A 75 -14.69 1.41 -14.69
N ALA A 76 -15.57 0.64 -15.34
CA ALA A 76 -16.09 1.01 -16.64
C ALA A 76 -16.86 2.34 -16.56
N TYR A 77 -16.58 3.28 -17.47
CA TYR A 77 -17.23 4.59 -17.49
C TYR A 77 -18.75 4.54 -17.75
N SER A 78 -19.30 3.37 -18.08
CA SER A 78 -20.73 3.06 -18.11
C SER A 78 -20.97 1.55 -17.95
N ALA A 79 -22.18 1.16 -17.52
CA ALA A 79 -22.56 -0.25 -17.33
C ALA A 79 -22.48 -1.12 -18.61
N ALA A 80 -22.47 -0.48 -19.79
CA ALA A 80 -22.34 -1.17 -21.08
C ALA A 80 -20.90 -1.14 -21.64
N ALA A 81 -20.00 -0.36 -21.04
CA ALA A 81 -18.62 -0.25 -21.49
C ALA A 81 -17.79 -1.40 -20.92
N ARG A 82 -16.89 -1.95 -21.74
CA ARG A 82 -15.83 -2.83 -21.24
C ARG A 82 -14.78 -1.98 -20.52
N ASN A 83 -14.13 -2.55 -19.51
CA ASN A 83 -12.97 -1.93 -18.87
C ASN A 83 -11.92 -1.56 -19.97
N PRO A 84 -11.56 -0.28 -20.15
CA PRO A 84 -10.64 0.15 -21.20
C PRO A 84 -9.16 -0.12 -20.86
N TYR A 85 -8.85 -0.60 -19.65
CA TYR A 85 -7.51 -0.80 -19.13
C TYR A 85 -7.16 -2.30 -18.99
N THR A 86 -7.60 -3.14 -19.93
CA THR A 86 -7.28 -4.58 -19.92
C THR A 86 -5.79 -4.89 -20.05
N TRP A 87 -4.97 -3.91 -20.43
CA TRP A 87 -3.51 -4.00 -20.47
C TRP A 87 -2.84 -3.75 -19.11
N LEU A 88 -3.58 -3.23 -18.14
CA LEU A 88 -3.07 -2.84 -16.84
C LEU A 88 -2.59 -4.07 -16.03
N PRO A 89 -3.36 -5.19 -16.00
CA PRO A 89 -2.82 -6.46 -15.53
C PRO A 89 -1.62 -6.88 -16.40
N GLY A 90 -0.48 -7.15 -15.75
CA GLY A 90 0.76 -7.52 -16.43
C GLY A 90 1.64 -6.34 -16.88
N SER A 91 1.23 -5.10 -16.63
CA SER A 91 2.09 -3.92 -16.81
C SER A 91 2.98 -3.65 -15.58
N ASP A 92 4.00 -2.80 -15.75
CA ASP A 92 4.86 -2.32 -14.65
C ASP A 92 4.11 -1.48 -13.59
N ILE A 93 2.87 -1.12 -13.87
CA ILE A 93 1.96 -0.36 -12.99
C ILE A 93 0.70 -1.16 -12.63
N ASN A 94 0.80 -2.49 -12.63
CA ASN A 94 -0.27 -3.35 -12.13
C ASN A 94 -0.67 -2.95 -10.69
N PRO A 95 -1.94 -2.56 -10.43
CA PRO A 95 -2.41 -2.14 -9.11
C PRO A 95 -2.05 -3.10 -7.99
N ASP A 96 -2.18 -4.42 -8.20
CA ASP A 96 -1.87 -5.42 -7.18
C ASP A 96 -0.40 -5.38 -6.76
N HIS A 97 0.51 -5.19 -7.73
CA HIS A 97 1.94 -5.07 -7.45
C HIS A 97 2.27 -3.75 -6.75
N LEU A 98 1.57 -2.67 -7.08
CA LEU A 98 1.72 -1.39 -6.42
C LEU A 98 1.26 -1.48 -4.96
N THR A 99 0.09 -2.06 -4.71
CA THR A 99 -0.46 -2.28 -3.37
C THR A 99 0.47 -3.15 -2.54
N ALA A 100 0.90 -4.31 -3.06
CA ALA A 100 1.84 -5.19 -2.37
C ALA A 100 3.13 -4.45 -1.99
N ALA A 101 3.67 -3.66 -2.93
CA ALA A 101 4.88 -2.91 -2.66
C ALA A 101 4.72 -1.78 -1.63
N ILE A 102 3.54 -1.17 -1.53
CA ILE A 102 3.20 -0.21 -0.48
C ILE A 102 3.06 -0.92 0.86
N VAL A 103 2.33 -2.03 0.91
CA VAL A 103 2.16 -2.87 2.11
C VAL A 103 3.50 -3.33 2.65
N ASP A 104 4.40 -3.84 1.80
CA ASP A 104 5.76 -4.24 2.23
C ASP A 104 6.56 -3.07 2.82
N THR A 105 6.42 -1.88 2.24
CA THR A 105 7.15 -0.68 2.70
C THR A 105 6.62 -0.19 4.04
N ALA A 106 5.29 -0.20 4.19
CA ALA A 106 4.61 0.09 5.44
C ALA A 106 4.99 -0.92 6.52
N HIS A 107 4.97 -2.21 6.21
CA HIS A 107 5.38 -3.27 7.12
C HIS A 107 6.81 -3.10 7.60
N HIS A 108 7.74 -2.80 6.68
CA HIS A 108 9.12 -2.54 7.05
C HIS A 108 9.27 -1.33 7.99
N LEU A 109 8.52 -0.25 7.74
CA LEU A 109 8.52 0.92 8.63
C LEU A 109 7.88 0.59 9.99
N THR A 110 6.78 -0.16 10.02
CA THR A 110 6.14 -0.66 11.25
C THR A 110 7.14 -1.46 12.07
N ASP A 111 7.87 -2.40 11.46
CA ASP A 111 8.90 -3.17 12.12
C ASP A 111 9.96 -2.28 12.75
N LEU A 112 10.56 -1.37 11.98
CA LEU A 112 11.60 -0.47 12.48
C LEU A 112 11.10 0.39 13.65
N ALA A 113 9.88 0.90 13.54
CA ALA A 113 9.25 1.75 14.55
C ALA A 113 8.94 0.98 15.85
N LEU A 114 8.36 -0.22 15.74
CA LEU A 114 8.09 -1.08 16.91
C LEU A 114 9.38 -1.51 17.61
N HIS A 115 10.44 -1.84 16.86
CA HIS A 115 11.75 -2.15 17.46
C HIS A 115 12.35 -0.95 18.22
N ALA A 116 12.04 0.27 17.81
CA ALA A 116 12.46 1.50 18.48
C ALA A 116 11.50 1.94 19.61
N GLY A 117 10.37 1.27 19.80
CA GLY A 117 9.31 1.67 20.72
C GLY A 117 8.52 2.90 20.27
N ASP A 118 8.64 3.31 18.99
CA ASP A 118 7.87 4.40 18.40
C ASP A 118 6.54 3.88 17.85
N THR A 119 5.57 3.70 18.74
CA THR A 119 4.26 3.18 18.36
C THR A 119 3.46 4.16 17.51
N THR A 120 3.74 5.46 17.59
CA THR A 120 3.09 6.49 16.77
C THR A 120 3.47 6.34 15.30
N THR A 121 4.76 6.15 15.00
CA THR A 121 5.19 5.89 13.62
C THR A 121 4.73 4.53 13.12
N ALA A 122 4.72 3.50 13.98
CA ALA A 122 4.20 2.19 13.64
C ALA A 122 2.72 2.24 13.22
N ARG A 123 1.89 2.94 14.01
CA ARG A 123 0.47 3.17 13.72
C ARG A 123 0.27 3.85 12.39
N TRP A 124 0.96 4.97 12.21
CA TRP A 124 0.88 5.76 10.99
C TRP A 124 1.25 4.94 9.75
N ALA A 125 2.29 4.10 9.85
CA ALA A 125 2.71 3.23 8.75
C ALA A 125 1.66 2.15 8.43
N ALA A 126 1.15 1.45 9.45
CA ALA A 126 0.12 0.43 9.30
C ALA A 126 -1.17 1.00 8.67
N GLU A 127 -1.58 2.21 9.08
CA GLU A 127 -2.72 2.92 8.48
C GLU A 127 -2.50 3.24 6.98
N HIS A 128 -1.27 3.55 6.56
CA HIS A 128 -0.97 3.76 5.14
C HIS A 128 -1.04 2.45 4.34
N ALA A 129 -0.75 1.31 4.97
CA ALA A 129 -0.96 0.00 4.35
C ALA A 129 -2.47 -0.24 4.11
N TRP A 130 -3.31 0.04 5.10
CA TRP A 130 -4.79 -0.06 5.00
C TRP A 130 -5.35 0.90 3.95
N LEU A 131 -4.80 2.12 3.88
CA LEU A 131 -5.20 3.11 2.89
C LEU A 131 -4.94 2.62 1.45
N ALA A 132 -3.88 1.84 1.22
CA ALA A 132 -3.57 1.28 -0.10
C ALA A 132 -4.33 -0.02 -0.39
N ASP A 133 -4.46 -0.90 0.61
CA ASP A 133 -5.17 -2.18 0.55
C ASP A 133 -6.55 -2.04 1.23
N ILE A 134 -7.46 -1.29 0.62
CA ILE A 134 -8.75 -0.91 1.23
C ILE A 134 -9.65 -2.11 1.60
N ASP A 135 -9.51 -3.22 0.89
CA ASP A 135 -10.24 -4.47 1.16
C ASP A 135 -9.51 -5.35 2.21
N HIS A 136 -8.36 -4.88 2.71
CA HIS A 136 -7.49 -5.57 3.67
C HIS A 136 -7.23 -7.04 3.30
N ASN A 137 -6.90 -7.28 2.02
CA ASN A 137 -6.67 -8.62 1.48
C ASN A 137 -5.37 -9.23 1.99
N SER A 138 -4.37 -8.41 2.29
CA SER A 138 -3.08 -8.89 2.80
C SER A 138 -3.11 -9.08 4.31
N ASP A 139 -2.79 -10.27 4.80
CA ASP A 139 -2.68 -10.53 6.26
C ASP A 139 -1.54 -9.75 6.92
N ILE A 140 -0.60 -9.19 6.15
CA ILE A 140 0.44 -8.29 6.68
C ILE A 140 -0.21 -7.05 7.32
N THR A 141 -1.22 -6.47 6.66
CA THR A 141 -1.85 -5.22 7.11
C THR A 141 -2.61 -5.42 8.43
N TRP A 142 -3.25 -6.57 8.61
CA TRP A 142 -3.89 -6.97 9.86
C TRP A 142 -2.86 -7.18 10.97
N ARG A 143 -1.81 -7.97 10.70
CA ARG A 143 -0.76 -8.24 11.69
C ARG A 143 -0.09 -6.97 12.20
N ASP A 144 0.17 -6.00 11.33
CA ASP A 144 0.80 -4.75 11.72
C ASP A 144 -0.09 -3.87 12.60
N MET A 145 -1.39 -3.80 12.31
CA MET A 145 -2.35 -3.11 13.18
C MET A 145 -2.47 -3.79 14.54
N ILE A 146 -2.56 -5.12 14.56
CA ILE A 146 -2.62 -5.93 15.78
C ILE A 146 -1.36 -5.72 16.64
N ARG A 147 -0.18 -5.82 16.04
CA ARG A 147 1.11 -5.59 16.72
C ARG A 147 1.21 -4.18 17.28
N THR A 148 0.73 -3.18 16.52
CA THR A 148 0.74 -1.79 16.98
C THR A 148 -0.22 -1.57 18.14
N ALA A 149 -1.46 -2.08 18.06
CA ALA A 149 -2.44 -1.98 19.14
C ALA A 149 -1.95 -2.68 20.43
N ALA A 150 -1.28 -3.83 20.29
CA ALA A 150 -0.64 -4.52 21.40
C ALA A 150 0.51 -3.68 22.01
N ALA A 151 1.36 -3.09 21.19
CA ALA A 151 2.46 -2.24 21.64
C ALA A 151 1.97 -0.94 22.31
N ASP A 152 0.84 -0.39 21.88
CA ASP A 152 0.16 0.74 22.51
C ASP A 152 -0.52 0.38 23.85
N GLY A 153 -0.60 -0.91 24.20
CA GLY A 153 -1.36 -1.39 25.36
C GLY A 153 -2.87 -1.22 25.21
N ASN A 154 -3.37 -0.99 23.99
CA ASN A 154 -4.78 -0.76 23.72
C ASN A 154 -5.52 -2.09 23.56
N HIS A 155 -5.75 -2.79 24.66
CA HIS A 155 -6.39 -4.11 24.66
C HIS A 155 -7.76 -4.11 23.97
N ALA A 156 -8.57 -3.07 24.14
CA ALA A 156 -9.89 -2.99 23.52
C ALA A 156 -9.79 -2.99 21.99
N GLU A 157 -8.88 -2.19 21.42
CA GLU A 157 -8.63 -2.17 19.99
C GLU A 157 -8.02 -3.49 19.50
N LEU A 158 -7.07 -4.06 20.24
CA LEU A 158 -6.47 -5.35 19.91
C LEU A 158 -7.55 -6.44 19.77
N HIS A 159 -8.47 -6.54 20.74
CA HIS A 159 -9.58 -7.49 20.69
C HIS A 159 -10.50 -7.23 19.49
N GLN A 160 -10.83 -5.97 19.21
CA GLN A 160 -11.67 -5.62 18.06
C GLN A 160 -11.01 -6.02 16.74
N LEU A 161 -9.72 -5.70 16.55
CA LEU A 161 -8.97 -6.03 15.34
C LEU A 161 -8.91 -7.54 15.10
N ILE A 162 -8.77 -8.35 16.15
CA ILE A 162 -8.76 -9.81 16.03
C ILE A 162 -10.13 -10.33 15.60
N ASN A 163 -11.21 -9.84 16.20
CA ASN A 163 -12.58 -10.23 15.82
C ASN A 163 -12.91 -9.83 14.38
N ASP A 164 -12.49 -8.63 13.98
CA ASP A 164 -12.68 -8.14 12.61
C ASP A 164 -11.88 -8.99 11.61
N LEU A 165 -10.65 -9.36 11.95
CA LEU A 165 -9.83 -10.28 11.14
C LEU A 165 -10.50 -11.65 10.99
N MET A 166 -10.95 -12.26 12.10
CA MET A 166 -11.64 -13.56 12.09
C MET A 166 -12.85 -13.51 11.15
N THR A 167 -13.65 -12.44 11.24
CA THR A 167 -14.80 -12.20 10.37
C THR A 167 -14.38 -12.01 8.91
N ALA A 168 -13.35 -11.20 8.65
CA ALA A 168 -12.85 -10.92 7.31
C ALA A 168 -12.24 -12.14 6.61
N ARG A 169 -11.87 -13.17 7.37
CA ARG A 169 -11.35 -14.44 6.85
C ARG A 169 -12.34 -15.59 6.92
N ASP A 170 -13.56 -15.34 7.42
CA ASP A 170 -14.57 -16.38 7.68
C ASP A 170 -13.98 -17.54 8.50
N ALA A 171 -13.10 -17.20 9.45
CA ALA A 171 -12.43 -18.15 10.32
C ALA A 171 -13.34 -18.49 11.52
N GLU A 172 -13.50 -19.77 11.85
CA GLU A 172 -14.25 -20.20 13.03
C GLU A 172 -13.34 -20.27 14.26
N VAL A 173 -12.08 -20.69 14.04
CA VAL A 173 -11.04 -20.77 15.06
C VAL A 173 -9.74 -20.11 14.58
N PRO A 174 -8.88 -19.59 15.49
CA PRO A 174 -7.63 -18.93 15.08
C PRO A 174 -6.70 -19.80 14.22
N GLU A 175 -6.77 -21.13 14.33
CA GLU A 175 -6.03 -22.08 13.51
C GLU A 175 -6.44 -22.08 12.02
N ASP A 176 -7.61 -21.53 11.68
CA ASP A 176 -8.06 -21.37 10.29
C ASP A 176 -7.37 -20.20 9.58
N LEU A 177 -6.75 -19.29 10.34
CA LEU A 177 -5.98 -18.17 9.82
C LEU A 177 -4.65 -18.63 9.22
N ASP A 178 -4.00 -17.76 8.44
CA ASP A 178 -2.67 -18.08 7.92
C ASP A 178 -1.68 -18.37 9.09
N PRO A 179 -0.71 -19.28 8.89
CA PRO A 179 0.17 -19.73 9.97
C PRO A 179 0.93 -18.61 10.69
N ALA A 180 1.32 -17.55 9.97
CA ALA A 180 2.07 -16.45 10.56
C ALA A 180 1.16 -15.56 11.42
N THR A 181 -0.11 -15.39 11.04
CA THR A 181 -1.07 -14.67 11.88
C THR A 181 -1.47 -15.49 13.10
N TYR A 182 -1.76 -16.78 12.95
CA TYR A 182 -2.00 -17.65 14.10
C TYR A 182 -0.82 -17.62 15.11
N GLN A 183 0.41 -17.71 14.61
CA GLN A 183 1.61 -17.61 15.44
C GLN A 183 1.72 -16.25 16.15
N LEU A 184 1.35 -15.16 15.49
CA LEU A 184 1.29 -13.85 16.13
C LEU A 184 0.27 -13.85 17.27
N LEU A 185 -0.95 -14.32 17.02
CA LEU A 185 -2.03 -14.28 18.02
C LEU A 185 -1.67 -15.10 19.26
N THR A 186 -1.06 -16.28 19.07
CA THR A 186 -0.61 -17.14 20.17
C THR A 186 0.56 -16.55 20.97
N SER A 187 1.26 -15.53 20.45
CA SER A 187 2.33 -14.84 21.16
C SER A 187 1.83 -13.86 22.22
N PHE A 188 0.57 -13.45 22.15
CA PHE A 188 -0.04 -12.56 23.14
C PHE A 188 -0.57 -13.36 24.33
N ASP A 189 -0.33 -12.84 25.54
CA ASP A 189 -0.94 -13.38 26.74
C ASP A 189 -2.33 -12.77 26.93
N PHE A 190 -3.35 -13.49 26.45
CA PHE A 190 -4.75 -13.10 26.63
C PHE A 190 -5.37 -13.57 27.95
N GLY A 191 -4.62 -14.30 28.79
CA GLY A 191 -5.16 -14.96 29.98
C GLY A 191 -6.17 -16.05 29.61
N ASN A 192 -5.71 -17.31 29.52
CA ASN A 192 -6.48 -18.55 29.34
C ASN A 192 -7.52 -18.68 28.21
N SER A 193 -7.71 -17.66 27.35
CA SER A 193 -8.53 -17.77 26.15
C SER A 193 -8.04 -16.78 25.09
N LEU A 194 -7.71 -17.25 23.88
CA LEU A 194 -7.77 -16.37 22.70
C LEU A 194 -9.20 -15.82 22.63
N PRO A 195 -9.42 -14.55 22.25
CA PRO A 195 -10.77 -14.04 22.03
C PRO A 195 -11.46 -14.97 21.02
N VAL A 196 -12.46 -15.69 21.52
CA VAL A 196 -13.37 -16.51 20.71
C VAL A 196 -14.50 -15.56 20.29
N PRO A 197 -14.92 -15.56 19.02
CA PRO A 197 -15.98 -14.68 18.53
C PRO A 197 -17.28 -14.75 19.35
#